data_AF-A0A8H3BV09-F1
#
_entry.id   AF-A0A8H3BV09-F1
#
_cell.length_a   1.000
_cell.length_b   1.000
_cell.length_c   1.000
_cell.angle_alpha   90.00
_cell.angle_beta   90.00
_cell.angle_gamma   90.00
#
_symmetry.space_group_name_H-M   'P 1'
#
loop_
_entity.id
_entity.type
_entity.pdbx_description
1 polymer ?
#
loop_
_entity_poly.entity_id
_entity_poly.type
_entity_poly.pdbx_seq_one_letter_code
_entity_poly.pdbx_strand_id
1 'polypeptide(L)'
;MFSMPTSDDLEGTTEKPLVLPRDLCSASIFTVLCEFLYPERMGQFPHISISAIAHWEVVLKATAALQMEDTQMYILQKLQEDAPNIKSNAAKVLRLALDYDEGSNSDLLLGALFILAYRRQPITPRENTILGERATSLVNYTRESVRGCFFLNRARSKIQMSASCNDKEACRASIFRQIVANMQSRATNRVDDCDPNIFHIASEQGMCAVCSPQRTAVAESLRSNLLDEVVRKCYSDTLLIWKEGTGSDNESMSE
;
A
#
# COMPACT_ATOMS: atom_id res chain seq x y z
N MET A 1 -24.75 -45.37 22.77
CA MET A 1 -24.96 -44.96 24.17
C MET A 1 -24.04 -43.77 24.38
N PHE A 2 -24.59 -42.55 24.31
CA PHE A 2 -23.82 -41.32 24.42
C PHE A 2 -23.67 -40.99 25.91
N SER A 3 -22.43 -40.98 26.39
CA SER A 3 -22.10 -40.64 27.77
C SER A 3 -22.35 -39.15 28.00
N MET A 4 -23.16 -38.84 29.01
CA MET A 4 -23.31 -37.48 29.54
C MET A 4 -21.97 -37.02 30.14
N PRO A 5 -21.59 -35.74 30.03
CA PRO A 5 -20.42 -35.24 30.71
C PRO A 5 -20.72 -35.24 32.22
N THR A 6 -19.90 -35.98 32.96
CA THR A 6 -19.68 -35.74 34.39
C THR A 6 -19.22 -34.30 34.55
N SER A 7 -19.85 -33.55 35.45
CA SER A 7 -19.38 -32.22 35.85
C SER A 7 -18.04 -32.38 36.55
N ASP A 8 -16.95 -32.31 35.79
CA ASP A 8 -15.62 -32.16 36.34
C ASP A 8 -15.30 -30.66 36.40
N ASP A 9 -15.62 -30.05 37.53
CA ASP A 9 -15.32 -28.63 37.80
C ASP A 9 -13.81 -28.37 37.97
N LEU A 10 -12.96 -29.39 37.77
CA LEU A 10 -11.51 -29.35 37.98
C LEU A 10 -10.69 -29.74 36.74
N GLU A 11 -11.31 -30.07 35.60
CA GLU A 11 -10.58 -30.35 34.37
C GLU A 11 -9.91 -29.06 33.85
N GLY A 12 -8.59 -28.93 34.07
CA GLY A 12 -7.73 -27.95 33.39
C GLY A 12 -7.11 -26.82 34.22
N THR A 13 -7.28 -26.78 35.55
CA THR A 13 -6.76 -25.64 36.36
C THR A 13 -5.48 -25.92 37.17
N THR A 14 -4.96 -27.15 37.17
CA THR A 14 -3.90 -27.59 38.10
C THR A 14 -2.49 -27.65 37.52
N GLU A 15 -2.27 -27.44 36.22
CA GLU A 15 -0.93 -27.55 35.63
C GLU A 15 -0.51 -26.24 34.96
N LYS A 16 0.40 -25.50 35.63
CA LYS A 16 1.23 -24.40 35.10
C LYS A 16 0.63 -23.67 33.89
N PRO A 17 -0.28 -22.70 34.11
CA PRO A 17 -0.93 -22.02 33.01
C PRO A 17 0.11 -21.42 32.07
N LEU A 18 -0.08 -21.60 30.76
CA LEU A 18 0.76 -20.98 29.77
C LEU A 18 0.52 -19.47 29.81
N VAL A 19 1.49 -18.73 30.37
CA VAL A 19 1.40 -17.27 30.48
C VAL A 19 2.00 -16.66 29.23
N LEU A 20 1.15 -16.09 28.38
CA LEU A 20 1.61 -15.25 27.29
C LEU A 20 2.03 -13.88 27.83
N PRO A 21 3.25 -13.40 27.52
CA PRO A 21 3.67 -12.06 27.87
C PRO A 21 2.69 -11.02 27.29
N ARG A 22 2.33 -10.01 28.08
CA ARG A 22 1.32 -8.99 27.67
C ARG A 22 1.79 -8.13 26.50
N ASP A 23 3.10 -7.97 26.39
CA ASP A 23 3.81 -7.35 25.28
C ASP A 23 3.73 -8.17 23.99
N LEU A 24 3.56 -9.50 24.11
CA LEU A 24 3.40 -10.41 22.97
C LEU A 24 1.94 -10.52 22.53
N CYS A 25 1.01 -10.74 23.47
CA CYS A 25 -0.41 -10.89 23.17
C CYS A 25 -1.26 -10.37 24.33
N SER A 26 -1.92 -9.23 24.12
CA SER A 26 -2.91 -8.72 25.09
C SER A 26 -4.17 -9.58 25.10
N ALA A 27 -4.96 -9.53 26.18
CA ALA A 27 -6.21 -10.28 26.28
C ALA A 27 -7.17 -10.01 25.10
N SER A 28 -7.27 -8.74 24.65
CA SER A 28 -8.11 -8.39 23.50
C SER A 28 -7.60 -8.99 22.19
N ILE A 29 -6.28 -9.07 22.00
CA ILE A 29 -5.71 -9.69 20.80
C ILE A 29 -5.91 -11.20 20.86
N PHE A 30 -5.69 -11.80 22.03
CA PHE A 30 -5.93 -13.22 22.24
C PHE A 30 -7.38 -13.60 21.92
N THR A 31 -8.35 -12.79 22.34
CA THR A 31 -9.77 -12.99 21.97
C THR A 31 -9.96 -13.02 20.45
N VAL A 32 -9.37 -12.07 19.71
CA VAL A 32 -9.44 -12.04 18.24
C VAL A 32 -8.80 -13.30 17.63
N LEU A 33 -7.66 -13.75 18.15
CA LEU A 33 -7.02 -14.99 17.68
C LEU A 33 -7.89 -16.22 17.97
N CYS A 34 -8.57 -16.27 19.12
CA CYS A 34 -9.53 -17.32 19.42
C CYS A 34 -10.71 -17.32 18.44
N GLU A 35 -11.17 -16.18 17.93
CA GLU A 35 -12.22 -16.12 16.90
C GLU A 35 -11.79 -16.76 15.57
N PHE A 36 -10.49 -16.78 15.26
CA PHE A 36 -9.96 -17.53 14.12
C PHE A 36 -9.89 -19.03 14.38
N LEU A 37 -9.45 -19.43 15.58
CA LEU A 37 -9.28 -20.84 15.96
C LEU A 37 -10.62 -21.55 16.23
N TYR A 38 -11.57 -20.81 16.81
CA TYR A 38 -12.87 -21.29 17.26
C TYR A 38 -13.98 -20.36 16.77
N PRO A 39 -14.22 -20.28 15.44
CA PRO A 39 -15.25 -19.41 14.91
C PRO A 39 -16.64 -19.89 15.34
N GLU A 40 -17.55 -18.95 15.61
CA GLU A 40 -18.94 -19.27 16.01
C GLU A 40 -19.68 -20.14 14.97
N ARG A 41 -19.30 -20.00 13.70
CA ARG A 41 -19.81 -20.81 12.58
C ARG A 41 -18.65 -21.17 11.66
N MET A 42 -18.68 -22.38 11.11
CA MET A 42 -17.67 -22.81 10.14
C MET A 42 -17.57 -21.81 8.98
N GLY A 43 -16.35 -21.35 8.72
CA GLY A 43 -16.03 -20.39 7.65
C GLY A 43 -16.35 -18.93 7.97
N GLN A 44 -16.87 -18.61 9.17
CA GLN A 44 -17.12 -17.23 9.59
C GLN A 44 -15.92 -16.70 10.39
N PHE A 45 -15.06 -15.95 9.71
CA PHE A 45 -13.88 -15.33 10.32
C PHE A 45 -14.12 -13.84 10.63
N PRO A 46 -13.30 -13.24 11.51
CA PRO A 46 -13.32 -11.82 11.79
C PRO A 46 -13.26 -10.94 10.54
N HIS A 47 -14.02 -9.85 10.55
CA HIS A 47 -14.02 -8.89 9.44
C HIS A 47 -12.75 -8.04 9.45
N ILE A 48 -11.89 -8.24 8.45
CA ILE A 48 -10.64 -7.51 8.27
C ILE A 48 -10.84 -6.32 7.32
N SER A 49 -10.32 -5.16 7.71
CA SER A 49 -10.37 -3.94 6.89
C SER A 49 -9.17 -3.03 7.17
N ILE A 50 -8.72 -2.34 6.11
CA ILE A 50 -7.67 -1.32 6.16
C ILE A 50 -8.07 -0.13 7.04
N SER A 51 -9.38 0.14 7.18
CA SER A 51 -9.85 1.19 8.09
C SER A 51 -9.37 0.98 9.53
N ALA A 52 -9.21 -0.28 9.94
CA ALA A 52 -8.70 -0.71 11.24
C ALA A 52 -7.24 -1.20 11.19
N ILE A 53 -6.42 -0.73 10.24
CA ILE A 53 -5.05 -1.24 10.01
C ILE A 53 -4.16 -1.23 11.25
N ALA A 54 -4.34 -0.25 12.14
CA ALA A 54 -3.56 -0.16 13.38
C ALA A 54 -3.87 -1.31 14.36
N HIS A 55 -5.12 -1.79 14.37
CA HIS A 55 -5.49 -2.98 15.14
C HIS A 55 -4.90 -4.23 14.51
N TRP A 56 -5.07 -4.40 13.19
CA TRP A 56 -4.57 -5.57 12.46
C TRP A 56 -3.05 -5.70 12.49
N GLU A 57 -2.31 -4.60 12.54
CA GLU A 57 -0.85 -4.64 12.76
C GLU A 57 -0.49 -5.38 14.06
N VAL A 58 -1.18 -5.10 15.16
CA VAL A 58 -0.85 -5.74 16.44
C VAL A 58 -1.26 -7.21 16.43
N VAL A 59 -2.37 -7.54 15.76
CA VAL A 59 -2.80 -8.93 15.56
C VAL A 59 -1.76 -9.68 14.71
N LEU A 60 -1.29 -9.12 13.60
CA LEU A 60 -0.27 -9.72 12.74
C LEU A 60 1.08 -9.95 13.45
N LYS A 61 1.44 -9.08 14.40
CA LYS A 61 2.63 -9.28 15.26
C LYS A 61 2.42 -10.45 16.21
N ALA A 62 1.23 -10.56 16.81
CA ALA A 62 0.90 -11.68 17.67
C ALA A 62 0.84 -13.01 16.90
N THR A 63 0.28 -13.03 15.67
CA THR A 63 0.29 -14.24 14.83
C THR A 63 1.70 -14.66 14.47
N ALA A 64 2.61 -13.71 14.16
CA ALA A 64 4.01 -14.02 13.92
C ALA A 64 4.68 -14.63 15.16
N ALA A 65 4.49 -14.02 16.32
CA ALA A 65 5.09 -14.48 17.58
C ALA A 65 4.57 -15.85 18.04
N LEU A 66 3.32 -16.18 17.68
CA LEU A 66 2.66 -17.45 18.00
C LEU A 66 2.73 -18.47 16.84
N GLN A 67 3.48 -18.17 15.77
CA GLN A 67 3.66 -19.05 14.60
C GLN A 67 2.33 -19.46 13.93
N MET A 68 1.38 -18.52 13.85
CA MET A 68 0.08 -18.71 13.20
C MET A 68 0.11 -18.23 11.75
N GLU A 69 0.94 -18.88 10.91
CA GLU A 69 1.21 -18.47 9.52
C GLU A 69 -0.06 -18.41 8.66
N ASP A 70 -0.93 -19.41 8.74
CA ASP A 70 -2.19 -19.44 7.97
C ASP A 70 -3.11 -18.26 8.32
N THR A 71 -3.21 -17.92 9.60
CA THR A 71 -3.99 -16.76 10.07
C THR A 71 -3.36 -15.46 9.60
N GLN A 72 -2.03 -15.36 9.64
CA GLN A 72 -1.30 -14.21 9.15
C GLN A 72 -1.55 -13.99 7.64
N MET A 73 -1.40 -15.04 6.83
CA MET A 73 -1.65 -15.00 5.39
C MET A 73 -3.10 -14.62 5.09
N TYR A 74 -4.06 -15.19 5.83
CA TYR A 74 -5.47 -14.84 5.68
C TYR A 74 -5.72 -13.35 5.92
N ILE A 75 -5.15 -12.78 7.00
CA ILE A 75 -5.29 -11.35 7.31
C ILE A 75 -4.69 -10.49 6.19
N LEU A 76 -3.48 -10.80 5.74
CA LEU A 76 -2.81 -10.06 4.66
C LEU A 76 -3.60 -10.12 3.35
N GLN A 77 -4.13 -11.30 2.99
CA GLN A 77 -4.97 -11.47 1.82
C GLN A 77 -6.25 -10.62 1.92
N LYS A 78 -6.92 -10.60 3.07
CA LYS A 78 -8.12 -9.78 3.25
C LYS A 78 -7.84 -8.28 3.21
N LEU A 79 -6.68 -7.84 3.72
CA LEU A 79 -6.25 -6.46 3.57
C LEU A 79 -5.99 -6.11 2.09
N GLN A 80 -5.43 -7.02 1.30
CA GLN A 80 -5.24 -6.83 -0.14
C GLN A 80 -6.58 -6.74 -0.91
N GLU A 81 -7.57 -7.54 -0.52
CA GLU A 81 -8.92 -7.49 -1.10
C GLU A 81 -9.66 -6.17 -0.77
N ASP A 82 -9.28 -5.45 0.30
CA ASP A 82 -9.86 -4.16 0.71
C ASP A 82 -9.22 -2.94 -0.02
N ALA A 83 -8.91 -3.11 -1.30
CA ALA A 83 -8.20 -2.14 -2.14
C ALA A 83 -8.76 -0.69 -2.10
N PRO A 84 -10.10 -0.45 -2.09
CA PRO A 84 -10.65 0.91 -2.04
C PRO A 84 -10.22 1.72 -0.81
N ASN A 85 -9.91 1.05 0.30
CA ASN A 85 -9.54 1.68 1.55
C ASN A 85 -8.03 1.94 1.70
N ILE A 86 -7.19 1.48 0.76
CA ILE A 86 -5.74 1.74 0.78
C ILE A 86 -5.46 3.25 0.74
N LYS A 87 -6.21 4.04 -0.06
CA LYS A 87 -5.91 5.46 -0.31
C LYS A 87 -5.80 6.30 0.97
N SER A 88 -6.70 6.09 1.93
CA SER A 88 -6.73 6.85 3.19
C SER A 88 -5.64 6.43 4.18
N ASN A 89 -5.08 5.23 4.04
CA ASN A 89 -4.11 4.65 4.97
C ASN A 89 -2.78 4.24 4.28
N ALA A 90 -2.51 4.73 3.07
CA ALA A 90 -1.41 4.24 2.23
C ALA A 90 -0.05 4.24 2.94
N ALA A 91 0.25 5.25 3.77
CA ALA A 91 1.49 5.27 4.54
C ALA A 91 1.60 4.10 5.55
N LYS A 92 0.52 3.82 6.29
CA LYS A 92 0.48 2.70 7.25
C LYS A 92 0.51 1.35 6.54
N VAL A 93 -0.24 1.24 5.44
CA VAL A 93 -0.30 0.02 4.63
C VAL A 93 1.06 -0.28 4.03
N LEU A 94 1.75 0.71 3.45
CA LEU A 94 3.09 0.52 2.89
C LEU A 94 4.09 0.08 3.97
N ARG A 95 4.09 0.75 5.13
CA ARG A 95 4.98 0.38 6.24
C ARG A 95 4.70 -1.05 6.71
N LEU A 96 3.44 -1.40 6.93
CA LEU A 96 3.03 -2.75 7.29
C LEU A 96 3.46 -3.77 6.22
N ALA A 97 3.15 -3.51 4.96
CA ALA A 97 3.46 -4.46 3.88
C ALA A 97 4.97 -4.73 3.78
N LEU A 98 5.82 -3.72 4.02
CA LEU A 98 7.28 -3.91 4.06
C LEU A 98 7.77 -4.81 5.21
N ASP A 99 7.01 -4.91 6.30
CA ASP A 99 7.33 -5.77 7.44
C ASP A 99 7.00 -7.26 7.17
N TYR A 100 6.10 -7.53 6.21
CA TYR A 100 5.58 -8.87 5.89
C TYR A 100 5.82 -9.32 4.44
N ASP A 101 6.50 -8.51 3.62
CA ASP A 101 6.77 -8.89 2.23
C ASP A 101 7.95 -9.87 2.14
N GLU A 102 7.63 -11.14 1.95
CA GLU A 102 8.60 -12.19 1.63
C GLU A 102 8.88 -12.31 0.11
N GLY A 103 8.23 -11.48 -0.73
CA GLY A 103 8.31 -11.58 -2.18
C GLY A 103 8.44 -10.24 -2.90
N SER A 104 8.47 -10.29 -4.23
CA SER A 104 8.63 -9.09 -5.08
C SER A 104 7.30 -8.55 -5.64
N ASN A 105 6.15 -9.11 -5.23
CA ASN A 105 4.83 -8.87 -5.84
C ASN A 105 3.68 -8.75 -4.82
N SER A 106 3.91 -8.16 -3.65
CA SER A 106 2.79 -7.83 -2.76
C SER A 106 1.92 -6.73 -3.40
N ASP A 107 0.72 -7.07 -3.86
CA ASP A 107 -0.24 -6.09 -4.41
C ASP A 107 -0.62 -5.04 -3.35
N LEU A 108 -0.60 -5.42 -2.07
CA LEU A 108 -0.83 -4.49 -0.97
C LEU A 108 0.28 -3.43 -0.89
N LEU A 109 1.54 -3.86 -0.99
CA LEU A 109 2.71 -2.98 -1.03
C LEU A 109 2.67 -2.08 -2.26
N LEU A 110 2.53 -2.68 -3.44
CA LEU A 110 2.52 -1.95 -4.71
C LEU A 110 1.33 -1.00 -4.77
N GLY A 111 0.15 -1.41 -4.32
CA GLY A 111 -1.04 -0.57 -4.23
C GLY A 111 -0.80 0.69 -3.39
N ALA A 112 -0.23 0.54 -2.20
CA ALA A 112 0.12 1.68 -1.35
C ALA A 112 1.23 2.55 -1.96
N LEU A 113 2.25 1.93 -2.55
CA LEU A 113 3.35 2.64 -3.21
C LEU A 113 2.87 3.44 -4.42
N PHE A 114 2.02 2.89 -5.29
CA PHE A 114 1.43 3.61 -6.42
C PHE A 114 0.66 4.85 -5.95
N ILE A 115 -0.16 4.71 -4.89
CA ILE A 115 -0.92 5.83 -4.35
C ILE A 115 0.01 6.93 -3.85
N LEU A 116 1.05 6.58 -3.10
CA LEU A 116 2.01 7.56 -2.59
C LEU A 116 2.91 8.14 -3.68
N ALA A 117 3.25 7.37 -4.72
CA ALA A 117 4.06 7.82 -5.85
C ALA A 117 3.33 8.85 -6.72
N TYR A 118 2.06 8.60 -7.03
CA TYR A 118 1.26 9.47 -7.89
C TYR A 118 0.52 10.59 -7.14
N ARG A 119 0.65 10.66 -5.82
CA ARG A 119 0.06 11.74 -5.04
C ARG A 119 0.76 13.07 -5.34
N ARG A 120 -0.02 14.10 -5.66
CA ARG A 120 0.42 15.48 -5.83
C ARG A 120 1.02 16.07 -4.55
N GLN A 121 0.38 15.83 -3.41
CA GLN A 121 0.82 16.34 -2.11
C GLN A 121 2.15 15.70 -1.68
N PRO A 122 3.02 16.47 -0.99
CA PRO A 122 4.23 15.91 -0.39
C PRO A 122 3.88 14.90 0.71
N ILE A 123 4.88 14.14 1.15
CA ILE A 123 4.78 13.32 2.37
C ILE A 123 4.74 14.28 3.56
N THR A 124 3.69 14.17 4.38
CA THR A 124 3.55 15.01 5.57
C THR A 124 4.49 14.55 6.68
N PRO A 125 4.85 15.41 7.66
CA PRO A 125 5.68 14.99 8.79
C PRO A 125 5.10 13.78 9.55
N ARG A 126 3.78 13.72 9.71
CA ARG A 126 3.09 12.59 10.35
C ARG A 126 3.25 11.30 9.55
N GLU A 127 3.12 11.35 8.23
CA GLU A 127 3.34 10.18 7.37
C GLU A 127 4.81 9.76 7.37
N ASN A 128 5.74 10.70 7.40
CA ASN A 128 7.17 10.41 7.52
C ASN A 128 7.46 9.61 8.81
N THR A 129 6.86 9.99 9.93
CA THR A 129 6.95 9.22 11.18
C THR A 129 6.34 7.82 11.06
N ILE A 130 5.22 7.66 10.35
CA ILE A 130 4.58 6.35 10.13
C ILE A 130 5.41 5.45 9.22
N LEU A 131 5.93 6.00 8.13
CA LEU A 131 6.70 5.28 7.12
C LEU A 131 8.06 4.81 7.66
N GLY A 132 8.67 5.60 8.55
CA GLY A 132 10.06 5.40 8.94
C GLY A 132 11.03 5.68 7.79
N GLU A 133 12.32 5.53 8.05
CA GLU A 133 13.37 5.87 7.09
C GLU A 133 13.30 5.03 5.81
N ARG A 134 13.22 3.71 5.97
CA ARG A 134 13.22 2.74 4.87
C ARG A 134 12.10 3.01 3.87
N ALA A 135 10.85 3.09 4.34
CA ALA A 135 9.71 3.30 3.44
C ALA A 135 9.68 4.73 2.88
N THR A 136 10.11 5.73 3.65
CA THR A 136 10.21 7.13 3.17
C THR A 136 11.20 7.25 2.03
N SER A 137 12.38 6.64 2.15
CA SER A 137 13.39 6.64 1.09
C SER A 137 12.87 5.98 -0.18
N LEU A 138 12.19 4.83 -0.07
CA LEU A 138 11.54 4.15 -1.20
C LEU A 138 10.50 5.06 -1.88
N VAL A 139 9.62 5.69 -1.11
CA VAL A 139 8.59 6.59 -1.66
C VAL A 139 9.22 7.80 -2.35
N ASN A 140 10.22 8.43 -1.74
CA ASN A 140 10.89 9.59 -2.31
C ASN A 140 11.63 9.24 -3.61
N TYR A 141 12.40 8.15 -3.61
CA TYR A 141 13.07 7.63 -4.80
C TYR A 141 12.07 7.35 -5.92
N THR A 142 10.98 6.65 -5.60
CA THR A 142 9.93 6.31 -6.56
C THR A 142 9.26 7.56 -7.15
N ARG A 143 8.91 8.53 -6.30
CA ARG A 143 8.33 9.81 -6.75
C ARG A 143 9.28 10.55 -7.69
N GLU A 144 10.57 10.56 -7.38
CA GLU A 144 11.55 11.24 -8.21
C GLU A 144 11.81 10.53 -9.55
N SER A 145 11.85 9.20 -9.54
CA SER A 145 11.92 8.39 -10.77
C SER A 145 10.71 8.62 -11.68
N VAL A 146 9.50 8.74 -11.11
CA VAL A 146 8.29 9.13 -11.85
C VAL A 146 8.45 10.53 -12.43
N ARG A 147 8.89 11.53 -11.64
CA ARG A 147 9.13 12.90 -12.14
C ARG A 147 10.18 12.93 -13.27
N GLY A 148 11.25 12.15 -13.15
CA GLY A 148 12.29 12.00 -14.16
C GLY A 148 11.73 11.59 -15.53
N CYS A 149 10.68 10.78 -15.56
CA CYS A 149 10.00 10.40 -16.81
C CYS A 149 9.36 11.58 -17.56
N PHE A 150 8.96 12.63 -16.83
CA PHE A 150 8.41 13.85 -17.42
C PHE A 150 9.52 14.84 -17.81
N PHE A 151 10.55 15.02 -16.98
CA PHE A 151 11.68 15.88 -17.32
C PHE A 151 12.42 15.43 -18.58
N LEU A 152 12.54 14.12 -18.79
CA LEU A 152 13.17 13.54 -19.98
C LEU A 152 12.22 13.44 -21.19
N ASN A 153 11.00 14.00 -21.13
CA ASN A 153 9.95 13.90 -22.15
C ASN A 153 9.55 12.46 -22.55
N ARG A 154 9.96 11.43 -21.81
CA ARG A 154 9.61 10.02 -22.07
C ARG A 154 8.12 9.76 -21.88
N ALA A 155 7.52 10.41 -20.89
CA ALA A 155 6.10 10.28 -20.58
C ALA A 155 5.20 10.83 -21.70
N ARG A 156 5.61 11.90 -22.39
CA ARG A 156 4.76 12.58 -23.38
C ARG A 156 4.33 11.63 -24.50
N SER A 157 5.28 10.92 -25.12
CA SER A 157 5.00 10.01 -26.24
C SER A 157 4.19 8.78 -25.85
N LYS A 158 4.09 8.47 -24.55
CA LYS A 158 3.36 7.32 -24.01
C LYS A 158 1.89 7.65 -23.67
N ILE A 159 1.48 8.91 -23.74
CA ILE A 159 0.07 9.31 -23.57
C ILE A 159 -0.72 8.87 -24.80
N GLN A 160 -1.66 7.95 -24.58
CA GLN A 160 -2.51 7.36 -25.62
C GLN A 160 -3.72 8.24 -25.91
N MET A 161 -3.75 8.81 -27.11
CA MET A 161 -4.87 9.64 -27.54
C MET A 161 -5.92 8.78 -28.25
N SER A 162 -7.20 9.14 -28.07
CA SER A 162 -8.29 8.49 -28.82
C SER A 162 -8.07 8.57 -30.33
N ALA A 163 -8.44 7.51 -31.05
CA ALA A 163 -8.32 7.45 -32.51
C ALA A 163 -9.12 8.56 -33.20
N SER A 164 -10.25 8.97 -32.62
CA SER A 164 -11.13 10.04 -33.10
C SER A 164 -10.68 11.45 -32.69
N CYS A 165 -9.51 11.60 -32.06
CA CYS A 165 -8.95 12.91 -31.75
C CYS A 165 -8.46 13.62 -33.02
N ASN A 166 -9.04 14.79 -33.31
CA ASN A 166 -8.69 15.59 -34.49
C ASN A 166 -7.30 16.26 -34.40
N ASP A 167 -6.79 16.51 -33.19
CA ASP A 167 -5.47 17.11 -32.97
C ASP A 167 -4.76 16.40 -31.80
N LYS A 168 -4.16 15.26 -32.12
CA LYS A 168 -3.51 14.38 -31.14
C LYS A 168 -2.34 15.07 -30.45
N GLU A 169 -1.55 15.84 -31.18
CA GLU A 169 -0.35 16.48 -30.61
C GLU A 169 -0.69 17.62 -29.66
N ALA A 170 -1.63 18.50 -30.02
CA ALA A 170 -2.02 19.60 -29.13
C ALA A 170 -2.70 19.07 -27.86
N CYS A 171 -3.62 18.11 -28.00
CA CYS A 171 -4.30 17.50 -26.85
C CYS A 171 -3.31 16.76 -25.94
N ARG A 172 -2.39 15.97 -26.51
CA ARG A 172 -1.32 15.30 -25.77
C ARG A 172 -0.43 16.30 -25.04
N ALA A 173 -0.03 17.37 -25.72
CA ALA A 173 0.78 18.43 -25.11
C ALA A 173 0.03 19.15 -23.98
N SER A 174 -1.29 19.32 -24.11
CA SER A 174 -2.12 19.90 -23.04
C SER A 174 -2.15 18.97 -21.83
N ILE A 175 -2.48 17.69 -22.01
CA ILE A 175 -2.50 16.68 -20.94
C ILE A 175 -1.14 16.59 -20.25
N PHE A 176 -0.06 16.49 -21.02
CA PHE A 176 1.30 16.45 -20.47
C PHE A 176 1.62 17.69 -19.62
N ARG A 177 1.30 18.90 -20.11
CA ARG A 177 1.52 20.15 -19.35
C ARG A 177 0.71 20.18 -18.06
N GLN A 178 -0.53 19.71 -18.07
CA GLN A 178 -1.36 19.66 -16.87
C GLN A 178 -0.82 18.68 -15.82
N ILE A 179 -0.35 17.50 -16.24
CA ILE A 179 0.29 16.54 -15.30
C ILE A 179 1.56 17.16 -14.70
N VAL A 180 2.41 17.80 -15.51
CA VAL A 180 3.61 18.50 -15.04
C VAL A 180 3.26 19.61 -14.06
N ALA A 181 2.24 20.42 -14.37
CA ALA A 181 1.75 21.46 -13.48
C ALA A 181 1.23 20.87 -12.15
N ASN A 182 0.52 19.74 -12.19
CA ASN A 182 0.06 19.05 -10.99
C ASN A 182 1.22 18.55 -10.13
N MET A 183 2.32 18.08 -10.72
CA MET A 183 3.51 17.66 -9.96
C MET A 183 4.25 18.82 -9.28
N GLN A 184 4.21 20.02 -9.88
CA GLN A 184 4.89 21.22 -9.37
C GLN A 184 4.03 22.03 -8.40
N SER A 185 2.71 21.99 -8.58
CA SER A 185 1.79 22.83 -7.84
C SER A 185 1.58 22.27 -6.44
N ARG A 186 1.94 23.04 -5.41
CA ARG A 186 1.33 22.88 -4.08
C ARG A 186 -0.18 22.93 -4.29
N ALA A 187 -0.93 21.99 -3.68
CA ALA A 187 -2.38 21.97 -3.78
C ALA A 187 -2.89 23.39 -3.45
N THR A 188 -3.51 24.04 -4.43
CA THR A 188 -4.26 25.26 -4.15
C THR A 188 -5.41 24.82 -3.24
N ASN A 189 -5.65 25.53 -2.14
CA ASN A 189 -6.76 25.28 -1.20
C ASN A 189 -8.16 25.48 -1.84
N ARG A 190 -8.33 25.17 -3.12
CA ARG A 190 -9.62 25.19 -3.80
C ARG A 190 -10.38 23.95 -3.36
N VAL A 191 -11.59 24.20 -2.87
CA VAL A 191 -12.53 23.20 -2.33
C VAL A 191 -12.89 22.13 -3.38
N ASP A 192 -12.70 22.43 -4.68
CA ASP A 192 -13.02 21.52 -5.79
C ASP A 192 -11.89 20.52 -6.15
N ASP A 193 -10.68 20.65 -5.58
CA ASP A 193 -9.53 19.77 -5.88
C ASP A 193 -9.54 18.54 -4.96
N CYS A 194 -10.60 17.72 -5.09
CA CYS A 194 -10.88 16.57 -4.23
C CYS A 194 -10.00 15.35 -4.54
N ASP A 195 -9.30 15.31 -5.68
CA ASP A 195 -8.45 14.19 -6.04
C ASP A 195 -6.95 14.54 -5.95
N PRO A 196 -6.24 14.04 -4.93
CA PRO A 196 -4.83 14.38 -4.72
C PRO A 196 -3.87 13.69 -5.70
N ASN A 197 -4.33 13.18 -6.85
CA ASN A 197 -3.51 12.48 -7.84
C ASN A 197 -3.02 13.42 -8.96
N ILE A 198 -1.76 13.26 -9.41
CA ILE A 198 -1.18 14.02 -10.51
C ILE A 198 -1.92 13.88 -11.86
N PHE A 199 -2.72 12.83 -12.05
CA PHE A 199 -3.50 12.61 -13.27
C PHE A 199 -4.85 13.34 -13.30
N HIS A 200 -5.28 13.95 -12.19
CA HIS A 200 -6.52 14.71 -12.15
C HIS A 200 -6.38 16.01 -12.95
N ILE A 201 -7.06 16.12 -14.10
CA ILE A 201 -7.01 17.31 -14.95
C ILE A 201 -8.30 18.12 -14.78
N ALA A 202 -8.22 19.24 -14.08
CA ALA A 202 -9.38 20.12 -13.84
C ALA A 202 -9.75 20.99 -15.06
N SER A 203 -8.75 21.43 -15.83
CA SER A 203 -8.94 22.37 -16.95
C SER A 203 -9.12 21.67 -18.29
N GLU A 204 -10.09 22.16 -19.07
CA GLU A 204 -10.38 21.70 -20.44
C GLU A 204 -9.56 22.44 -21.51
N GLN A 205 -8.80 23.45 -21.11
CA GLN A 205 -8.11 24.35 -22.04
C GLN A 205 -7.11 23.60 -22.94
N GLY A 206 -7.15 23.91 -24.23
CA GLY A 206 -6.22 23.34 -25.22
C GLY A 206 -6.48 21.88 -25.57
N MET A 207 -7.69 21.36 -25.30
CA MET A 207 -8.13 20.03 -25.74
C MET A 207 -9.31 20.14 -26.71
N CYS A 208 -9.43 19.16 -27.61
CA CYS A 208 -10.56 19.06 -28.52
C CYS A 208 -11.81 18.50 -27.82
N ALA A 209 -12.98 18.64 -28.45
CA ALA A 209 -14.26 18.17 -27.92
C ALA A 209 -14.30 16.66 -27.58
N VAL A 210 -13.47 15.86 -28.27
CA VAL A 210 -13.37 14.40 -28.02
C VAL A 210 -12.52 14.10 -26.80
N CYS A 211 -11.42 14.82 -26.60
CA CYS A 211 -10.46 14.54 -25.52
C CYS A 211 -10.84 15.20 -24.20
N SER A 212 -11.51 16.36 -24.24
CA SER A 212 -11.88 17.09 -23.03
C SER A 212 -12.67 16.23 -22.01
N PRO A 213 -13.72 15.48 -22.40
CA PRO A 213 -14.51 14.68 -21.46
C PRO A 213 -13.75 13.50 -20.83
N GLN A 214 -12.73 12.98 -21.52
CA GLN A 214 -11.95 11.80 -21.11
C GLN A 214 -10.53 12.15 -20.63
N ARG A 215 -10.24 13.43 -20.39
CA ARG A 215 -8.90 13.95 -20.07
C ARG A 215 -8.20 13.20 -18.93
N THR A 216 -8.91 12.92 -17.83
CA THR A 216 -8.36 12.19 -16.68
C THR A 216 -8.08 10.74 -17.05
N ALA A 217 -8.99 10.06 -17.76
CA ALA A 217 -8.77 8.68 -18.21
C ALA A 217 -7.58 8.58 -19.19
N VAL A 218 -7.43 9.56 -20.09
CA VAL A 218 -6.27 9.64 -20.98
C VAL A 218 -4.97 9.88 -20.20
N ALA A 219 -5.00 10.76 -19.19
CA ALA A 219 -3.85 10.97 -18.30
C ALA A 219 -3.48 9.70 -17.53
N GLU A 220 -4.48 9.00 -16.98
CA GLU A 220 -4.32 7.75 -16.23
C GLU A 220 -3.81 6.60 -17.10
N SER A 221 -4.07 6.61 -18.41
CA SER A 221 -3.48 5.63 -19.33
C SER A 221 -1.96 5.61 -19.28
N LEU A 222 -1.32 6.70 -18.86
CA LEU A 222 0.13 6.77 -18.71
C LEU A 222 0.66 5.83 -17.61
N ARG A 223 -0.19 5.46 -16.64
CA ARG A 223 0.14 4.49 -15.59
C ARG A 223 0.51 3.14 -16.19
N SER A 224 -0.41 2.53 -16.92
CA SER A 224 -0.23 1.21 -17.51
C SER A 224 0.80 1.21 -18.65
N ASN A 225 0.98 2.33 -19.35
CA ASN A 225 1.90 2.42 -20.50
C ASN A 225 3.37 2.70 -20.15
N LEU A 226 3.67 3.18 -18.93
CA LEU A 226 5.03 3.53 -18.53
C LEU A 226 5.22 3.54 -17.01
N LEU A 227 4.39 4.29 -16.28
CA LEU A 227 4.76 4.68 -14.92
C LEU A 227 4.65 3.53 -13.92
N ASP A 228 3.70 2.61 -14.09
CA ASP A 228 3.57 1.48 -13.18
C ASP A 228 4.77 0.52 -13.29
N GLU A 229 5.39 0.42 -14.47
CA GLU A 229 6.65 -0.32 -14.67
C GLU A 229 7.80 0.39 -13.95
N VAL A 230 7.88 1.72 -14.05
CA VAL A 230 8.91 2.52 -13.35
C VAL A 230 8.80 2.33 -11.83
N VAL A 231 7.59 2.36 -11.27
CA VAL A 231 7.37 2.15 -9.83
C VAL A 231 7.78 0.75 -9.40
N ARG A 232 7.37 -0.29 -10.16
CA ARG A 232 7.79 -1.68 -9.87
C ARG A 232 9.31 -1.82 -9.92
N LYS A 233 9.95 -1.24 -10.94
CA LYS A 233 11.41 -1.24 -11.05
C LYS A 233 12.07 -0.55 -9.86
N CYS A 234 11.56 0.60 -9.42
CA CYS A 234 12.10 1.29 -8.24
C CYS A 234 12.05 0.40 -7.00
N TYR A 235 10.97 -0.35 -6.81
CA TYR A 235 10.87 -1.31 -5.73
C TYR A 235 11.90 -2.44 -5.86
N SER A 236 12.00 -3.07 -7.03
CA SER A 236 12.99 -4.14 -7.28
C SER A 236 14.44 -3.67 -7.08
N ASP A 237 14.80 -2.49 -7.59
CA ASP A 237 16.13 -1.90 -7.41
C ASP A 237 16.41 -1.63 -5.92
N THR A 238 15.41 -1.12 -5.19
CA THR A 238 15.54 -0.84 -3.76
C THR A 238 15.69 -2.13 -2.93
N LEU A 239 14.98 -3.20 -3.30
CA LEU A 239 15.14 -4.52 -2.67
C LEU A 239 16.56 -5.07 -2.83
N LEU A 240 17.18 -4.90 -4.00
CA LEU A 240 18.57 -5.33 -4.24
C LEU A 240 19.53 -4.57 -3.33
N ILE A 241 19.40 -3.25 -3.26
CA ILE A 241 20.24 -2.40 -2.40
C ILE A 241 20.11 -2.80 -0.92
N TRP A 242 18.88 -3.05 -0.46
CA TRP A 242 18.65 -3.46 0.93
C TRP A 242 19.25 -4.83 1.26
N LYS A 243 19.23 -5.78 0.31
CA LYS A 243 19.87 -7.10 0.49
C LYS A 243 21.40 -7.00 0.54
N GLU A 244 22.00 -6.16 -0.31
CA GLU A 244 23.45 -5.95 -0.34
C GLU A 244 23.96 -5.25 0.94
N GLY A 245 23.21 -4.26 1.45
CA GLY A 245 23.58 -3.56 2.70
C GLY A 245 23.63 -4.48 3.93
N THR A 246 22.65 -5.39 4.07
CA THR A 246 22.63 -6.37 5.18
C THR A 246 23.74 -7.41 5.13
N GLY A 247 24.38 -7.62 3.97
CA GLY A 247 25.52 -8.51 3.84
C GLY A 247 26.82 -7.91 4.39
N SER A 248 26.99 -6.59 4.27
CA SER A 248 28.24 -5.92 4.66
C SER A 248 28.40 -5.70 6.17
N ASP A 249 27.30 -5.56 6.91
CA ASP A 249 27.34 -5.35 8.37
C ASP A 249 27.73 -6.63 9.14
N ASN A 250 27.48 -7.81 8.55
CA ASN A 250 27.83 -9.09 9.19
C ASN A 250 29.30 -9.52 9.00
N GLU A 251 30.04 -8.91 8.07
CA GLU A 251 31.48 -9.20 7.89
C GLU A 251 32.38 -8.37 8.81
N SER A 252 31.86 -7.32 9.46
CA SER A 252 32.66 -6.40 10.30
C SER A 252 32.69 -6.74 11.80
N MET A 253 32.03 -7.83 12.22
CA MET A 253 32.02 -8.32 13.61
C MET A 253 32.86 -9.60 13.81
N SER A 254 33.70 -9.95 12.82
CA SER A 254 34.58 -11.13 12.85
C SER A 254 36.05 -10.75 12.68
N GLU A 255 36.58 -9.84 13.51
CA GLU A 255 38.03 -9.71 13.75
C GLU A 255 38.33 -9.48 15.23
#